data_AF-A0A1H9FWF4-F1
#
_entry.id   AF-A0A1H9FWF4-F1
#
_cell.length_a   1.000
_cell.length_b   1.000
_cell.length_c   1.000
_cell.angle_alpha   90.00
_cell.angle_beta   90.00
_cell.angle_gamma   90.00
#
_symmetry.space_group_name_H-M   'P 1'
#
loop_
_entity.id
_entity.type
_entity.pdbx_description
1 polymer ?
#
loop_
_entity_poly.entity_id
_entity_poly.type
_entity_poly.pdbx_seq_one_letter_code
_entity_poly.pdbx_strand_id
1 'polypeptide(L)'
;MQKVSQDRSFSNKFTGEKITFLETSQDTNGEYEYIEVFLPPGMSGAPLHSHERFEEEVEVVEGELKVVIGHGSKFLTEGETLLIPKETPHMFMNASTNKPVTFRTKIKPAHYFEESIRILYGLMEDGQTDKKGLPNDRIHLALVYEMQDTQVVELPLILKLFMRWLVKKGKKKGIDQQLIEKYVR
;
A
#
# COMPACT_ATOMS: atom_id res chain seq x y z
N MET A 1 16.46 20.08 10.40
CA MET A 1 15.68 19.03 11.08
C MET A 1 14.21 19.37 10.88
N GLN A 2 13.61 18.89 9.79
CA GLN A 2 12.16 19.04 9.58
C GLN A 2 11.46 18.07 10.55
N LYS A 3 10.48 18.59 11.29
CA LYS A 3 9.62 17.82 12.18
C LYS A 3 8.87 16.78 11.35
N VAL A 4 9.07 15.51 11.66
CA VAL A 4 8.28 14.37 11.17
C VAL A 4 6.82 14.60 11.56
N SER A 5 5.88 14.44 10.62
CA SER A 5 4.45 14.44 10.93
C SER A 5 4.10 13.49 12.07
N GLN A 6 3.19 13.96 12.93
CA GLN A 6 2.69 13.21 14.08
C GLN A 6 1.74 12.07 13.68
N ASP A 7 1.21 12.10 12.46
CA ASP A 7 0.24 11.10 12.01
C ASP A 7 0.97 9.92 11.40
N ARG A 8 0.92 8.81 12.14
CA ARG A 8 1.47 7.51 11.73
C ARG A 8 0.38 6.52 11.33
N SER A 9 -0.90 6.84 11.55
CA SER A 9 -2.03 5.96 11.25
C SER A 9 -2.97 6.59 10.23
N PHE A 10 -3.35 5.81 9.22
CA PHE A 10 -4.21 6.21 8.12
C PHE A 10 -5.38 5.24 8.02
N SER A 11 -6.61 5.74 8.00
CA SER A 11 -7.83 4.91 7.97
C SER A 11 -8.67 5.16 6.73
N ASN A 12 -8.97 4.10 5.98
CA ASN A 12 -9.72 4.19 4.75
C ASN A 12 -11.19 4.33 5.13
N LYS A 13 -11.76 5.51 4.87
CA LYS A 13 -13.12 5.85 5.30
C LYS A 13 -14.23 4.99 4.66
N PHE A 14 -13.91 4.24 3.61
CA PHE A 14 -14.86 3.40 2.88
C PHE A 14 -14.75 1.93 3.27
N THR A 15 -13.52 1.42 3.45
CA THR A 15 -13.28 0.00 3.75
C THR A 15 -13.10 -0.27 5.24
N GLY A 16 -12.73 0.75 6.03
CA GLY A 16 -12.32 0.60 7.43
C GLY A 16 -10.93 0.01 7.62
N GLU A 17 -10.19 -0.27 6.53
CA GLU A 17 -8.77 -0.60 6.60
C GLU A 17 -8.01 0.49 7.34
N LYS A 18 -7.06 0.12 8.18
CA LYS A 18 -6.15 1.06 8.83
C LYS A 18 -4.71 0.60 8.65
N ILE A 19 -3.85 1.51 8.23
CA ILE A 19 -2.40 1.29 8.09
C ILE A 19 -1.70 2.19 9.11
N THR A 20 -0.78 1.63 9.90
CA THR A 20 0.01 2.37 10.89
C THR A 20 1.49 2.14 10.66
N PHE A 21 2.27 3.19 10.44
CA PHE A 21 3.73 3.12 10.35
C PHE A 21 4.34 2.97 11.75
N LEU A 22 4.92 1.81 12.01
CA LEU A 22 5.69 1.54 13.22
C LEU A 22 7.11 2.09 13.07
N GLU A 23 7.73 1.83 11.90
CA GLU A 23 9.02 2.38 11.51
C GLU A 23 8.94 2.89 10.06
N THR A 24 9.31 4.15 9.87
CA THR A 24 9.35 4.81 8.56
C THR A 24 10.68 4.56 7.84
N SER A 25 10.75 4.87 6.55
CA SER A 25 12.02 4.90 5.80
C SER A 25 13.05 5.81 6.48
N GLN A 26 12.60 6.93 7.07
CA GLN A 26 13.47 7.83 7.83
C GLN A 26 14.00 7.19 9.13
N ASP A 27 13.16 6.45 9.86
CA ASP A 27 13.54 5.80 11.11
C ASP A 27 14.63 4.73 10.89
N THR A 28 14.60 4.07 9.72
CA THR A 28 15.48 2.94 9.37
C THR A 28 16.63 3.32 8.42
N ASN A 29 16.80 4.61 8.10
CA ASN A 29 17.74 5.09 7.08
C ASN A 29 17.59 4.40 5.71
N GLY A 30 16.35 4.09 5.32
CA GLY A 30 16.01 3.47 4.05
C GLY A 30 16.18 1.95 4.00
N GLU A 31 16.50 1.30 5.13
CA GLU A 31 16.68 -0.16 5.14
C GLU A 31 15.35 -0.90 4.96
N TYR A 32 14.27 -0.43 5.60
CA TYR A 32 12.93 -0.99 5.47
C TYR A 32 11.84 -0.03 5.95
N GLU A 33 10.59 -0.26 5.58
CA GLU A 33 9.42 0.33 6.23
C GLU A 33 8.68 -0.79 6.99
N TYR A 34 8.16 -0.51 8.18
CA TYR A 34 7.42 -1.48 8.98
C TYR A 34 6.05 -0.93 9.35
N ILE A 35 5.01 -1.60 8.85
CA ILE A 35 3.63 -1.17 9.00
C ILE A 35 2.81 -2.21 9.76
N GLU A 36 1.82 -1.75 10.48
CA GLU A 36 0.73 -2.55 11.04
C GLU A 36 -0.54 -2.26 10.26
N VAL A 37 -1.20 -3.31 9.78
CA VAL A 37 -2.42 -3.24 8.99
C VAL A 37 -3.55 -3.92 9.78
N PHE A 38 -4.65 -3.19 9.93
CA PHE A 38 -5.91 -3.71 10.43
C PHE A 38 -6.89 -3.84 9.26
N LEU A 39 -7.42 -5.04 9.05
CA LEU A 39 -8.44 -5.34 8.05
C LEU A 39 -9.75 -5.77 8.72
N PRO A 40 -10.87 -5.04 8.49
CA PRO A 40 -12.19 -5.46 8.95
C PRO A 40 -12.64 -6.81 8.38
N PRO A 41 -13.65 -7.45 9.00
CA PRO A 41 -14.20 -8.71 8.50
C PRO A 41 -14.66 -8.61 7.04
N GLY A 42 -14.29 -9.60 6.22
CA GLY A 42 -14.68 -9.72 4.82
C GLY A 42 -13.97 -8.74 3.88
N MET A 43 -13.04 -7.93 4.40
CA MET A 43 -12.31 -6.95 3.59
C MET A 43 -11.01 -7.54 3.05
N SER A 44 -10.61 -7.04 1.90
CA SER A 44 -9.30 -7.33 1.30
C SER A 44 -8.52 -6.02 1.18
N GLY A 45 -7.19 -6.12 1.21
CA GLY A 45 -6.30 -5.02 0.90
C GLY A 45 -6.26 -4.74 -0.60
N ALA A 46 -5.09 -4.37 -1.11
CA ALA A 46 -4.91 -4.16 -2.55
C ALA A 46 -5.27 -5.42 -3.37
N PRO A 47 -5.80 -5.26 -4.61
CA PRO A 47 -6.06 -6.38 -5.52
C PRO A 47 -4.80 -7.22 -5.78
N LEU A 48 -4.93 -8.42 -6.36
CA LEU A 48 -3.79 -9.27 -6.70
C LEU A 48 -2.70 -8.50 -7.47
N HIS A 49 -1.54 -8.35 -6.82
CA HIS A 49 -0.45 -7.50 -7.30
C HIS A 49 0.92 -8.09 -6.95
N SER A 50 1.97 -7.46 -7.45
CA SER A 50 3.37 -7.79 -7.15
C SER A 50 4.22 -6.52 -7.14
N HIS A 51 5.40 -6.60 -6.55
CA HIS A 51 6.36 -5.50 -6.46
C HIS A 51 7.67 -5.90 -7.13
N GLU A 52 8.25 -5.02 -7.95
CA GLU A 52 9.52 -5.26 -8.64
C GLU A 52 10.73 -4.86 -7.76
N ARG A 53 10.53 -3.95 -6.81
CA ARG A 53 11.60 -3.24 -6.11
C ARG A 53 11.83 -3.72 -4.68
N PHE A 54 10.80 -4.24 -4.02
CA PHE A 54 10.88 -4.69 -2.63
C PHE A 54 10.18 -6.04 -2.42
N GLU A 55 10.60 -6.73 -1.37
CA GLU A 55 9.92 -7.89 -0.81
C GLU A 55 9.10 -7.48 0.41
N GLU A 56 8.13 -8.31 0.77
CA GLU A 56 7.31 -8.12 1.95
C GLU A 56 7.45 -9.32 2.90
N GLU A 57 7.70 -9.08 4.17
CA GLU A 57 7.59 -10.09 5.22
C GLU A 57 6.38 -9.77 6.09
N VAL A 58 5.36 -10.62 6.05
CA VAL A 58 4.12 -10.46 6.83
C VAL A 58 4.13 -11.33 8.08
N GLU A 59 3.63 -10.80 9.19
CA GLU A 59 3.43 -11.47 10.49
C GLU A 59 2.01 -11.19 10.99
N VAL A 60 1.26 -12.21 11.38
CA VAL A 60 -0.06 -12.00 11.98
C VAL A 60 0.07 -11.69 13.46
N VAL A 61 -0.51 -10.56 13.88
CA VAL A 61 -0.51 -10.11 15.29
C VAL A 61 -1.77 -10.58 16.01
N GLU A 62 -2.92 -10.57 15.35
CA GLU A 62 -4.19 -11.02 15.91
C GLU A 62 -5.13 -11.48 14.80
N GLY A 63 -5.80 -12.61 15.00
CA GLY A 63 -6.80 -13.15 14.06
C GLY A 63 -6.19 -14.12 13.05
N GLU A 64 -6.80 -14.18 11.88
CA GLU A 64 -6.39 -15.08 10.80
C GLU A 64 -6.35 -14.32 9.47
N LEU A 65 -5.18 -14.32 8.83
CA LEU A 65 -4.95 -13.66 7.55
C LEU A 65 -4.95 -14.69 6.42
N LYS A 66 -5.81 -14.51 5.43
CA LYS A 66 -5.69 -15.24 4.17
C LYS A 66 -4.73 -14.49 3.24
N VAL A 67 -3.65 -15.15 2.86
CA VAL A 67 -2.71 -14.65 1.85
C VAL A 67 -2.91 -15.47 0.57
N VAL A 68 -3.43 -14.84 -0.48
CA VAL A 68 -3.37 -15.42 -1.83
C VAL A 68 -1.95 -15.20 -2.34
N ILE A 69 -1.28 -16.26 -2.79
CA ILE A 69 0.12 -16.18 -3.24
C ILE A 69 0.39 -17.24 -4.31
N GLY A 70 1.00 -16.83 -5.43
CA GLY A 70 1.24 -17.71 -6.57
C GLY A 70 -0.05 -18.31 -7.13
N HIS A 71 -0.18 -19.64 -7.10
CA HIS A 71 -1.35 -20.38 -7.60
C HIS A 71 -2.33 -20.84 -6.50
N GLY A 72 -2.15 -20.39 -5.26
CA GLY A 72 -2.96 -20.85 -4.13
C GLY A 72 -3.18 -19.79 -3.07
N SER A 73 -3.60 -20.23 -1.88
CA SER A 73 -3.72 -19.38 -0.71
C SER A 73 -3.23 -20.10 0.54
N LYS A 74 -2.68 -19.34 1.46
CA LYS A 74 -2.33 -19.76 2.82
C LYS A 74 -3.18 -19.01 3.82
N PHE A 75 -3.48 -19.64 4.94
CA PHE A 75 -3.98 -18.97 6.13
C PHE A 75 -2.81 -18.86 7.10
N LEU A 76 -2.59 -17.66 7.62
CA LEU A 76 -1.63 -17.37 8.67
C LEU A 76 -2.42 -17.01 9.92
N THR A 77 -2.02 -17.57 11.04
CA THR A 77 -2.55 -17.32 12.38
C THR A 77 -1.53 -16.57 13.23
N GLU A 78 -1.94 -16.10 14.40
CA GLU A 78 -1.10 -15.30 15.30
C GLU A 78 0.32 -15.87 15.49
N GLY A 79 1.32 -15.02 15.26
CA GLY A 79 2.74 -15.34 15.33
C GLY A 79 3.31 -16.02 14.08
N GLU A 80 2.50 -16.46 13.13
CA GLU A 80 2.98 -17.02 11.87
C GLU A 80 3.44 -15.92 10.91
N THR A 81 4.53 -16.21 10.20
CA THR A 81 5.13 -15.30 9.23
C THR A 81 5.17 -15.89 7.82
N LEU A 82 5.21 -15.00 6.82
CA LEU A 82 5.41 -15.37 5.42
C LEU A 82 6.25 -14.32 4.71
N LEU A 83 7.37 -14.75 4.13
CA LEU A 83 8.13 -13.94 3.18
C LEU A 83 7.48 -14.02 1.79
N ILE A 84 7.30 -12.87 1.18
CA ILE A 84 6.78 -12.67 -0.17
C ILE A 84 7.91 -12.04 -1.00
N PRO A 85 8.64 -12.85 -1.78
CA PRO A 85 9.71 -12.35 -2.61
C PRO A 85 9.21 -11.35 -3.67
N LYS A 86 10.13 -10.53 -4.18
CA LYS A 86 9.90 -9.68 -5.36
C LYS A 86 9.24 -10.44 -6.50
N GLU A 87 8.44 -9.72 -7.27
CA GLU A 87 7.72 -10.20 -8.45
C GLU A 87 6.74 -11.36 -8.17
N THR A 88 6.47 -11.67 -6.90
CA THR A 88 5.51 -12.71 -6.52
C THR A 88 4.10 -12.14 -6.43
N PRO A 89 3.14 -12.59 -7.25
CA PRO A 89 1.74 -12.22 -7.11
C PRO A 89 1.18 -12.58 -5.74
N HIS A 90 0.63 -11.60 -5.03
CA HIS A 90 -0.01 -11.80 -3.74
C HIS A 90 -1.17 -10.82 -3.47
N MET A 91 -2.00 -11.19 -2.49
CA MET A 91 -3.11 -10.37 -1.98
C MET A 91 -3.41 -10.77 -0.54
N PHE A 92 -3.61 -9.77 0.32
CA PHE A 92 -4.05 -9.94 1.71
C PHE A 92 -5.56 -9.81 1.83
N MET A 93 -6.18 -10.76 2.53
CA MET A 93 -7.62 -10.83 2.70
C MET A 93 -7.97 -11.29 4.11
N ASN A 94 -8.90 -10.60 4.75
CA ASN A 94 -9.61 -11.11 5.89
C ASN A 94 -10.80 -11.97 5.41
N ALA A 95 -10.64 -13.29 5.46
CA ALA A 95 -11.70 -14.22 5.04
C ALA A 95 -12.81 -14.39 6.08
N SER A 96 -12.60 -13.92 7.31
CA SER A 96 -13.60 -13.99 8.37
C SER A 96 -14.73 -13.01 8.09
N THR A 97 -15.98 -13.41 8.37
CA THR A 97 -17.15 -12.55 8.24
C THR A 97 -17.52 -11.82 9.53
N ASN A 98 -16.84 -12.12 10.65
CA ASN A 98 -17.21 -11.59 11.97
C ASN A 98 -16.03 -11.16 12.85
N LYS A 99 -14.78 -11.40 12.46
CA LYS A 99 -13.59 -11.00 13.23
C LYS A 99 -12.63 -10.19 12.35
N PRO A 100 -12.04 -9.09 12.86
CA PRO A 100 -10.97 -8.42 12.16
C PRO A 100 -9.68 -9.26 12.17
N VAL A 101 -8.69 -8.83 11.40
CA VAL A 101 -7.31 -9.33 11.48
C VAL A 101 -6.37 -8.13 11.57
N THR A 102 -5.35 -8.26 12.42
CA THR A 102 -4.24 -7.33 12.52
C THR A 102 -2.97 -8.07 12.16
N PHE A 103 -2.19 -7.53 11.23
CA PHE A 103 -0.90 -8.08 10.83
C PHE A 103 0.10 -6.97 10.60
N ARG A 104 1.39 -7.30 10.60
CA ARG A 104 2.46 -6.38 10.29
C ARG A 104 3.17 -6.80 9.03
N THR A 105 3.62 -5.83 8.26
CA THR A 105 4.37 -6.06 7.03
C THR A 105 5.64 -5.26 7.07
N LYS A 106 6.77 -5.93 6.87
CA LYS A 106 8.07 -5.30 6.64
C LYS A 106 8.33 -5.23 5.15
N ILE A 107 8.51 -4.03 4.64
CA ILE A 107 8.75 -3.72 3.22
C ILE A 107 10.24 -3.45 3.05
N LYS A 108 10.95 -4.27 2.26
CA LYS A 108 12.42 -4.21 2.17
C LYS A 108 12.94 -4.27 0.73
N PRO A 109 13.85 -3.36 0.32
CA PRO A 109 14.26 -2.14 1.03
C PRO A 109 13.11 -1.14 1.15
N ALA A 110 13.25 -0.12 2.01
CA ALA A 110 12.30 0.98 2.06
C ALA A 110 12.20 1.64 0.67
N HIS A 111 11.01 2.14 0.33
CA HIS A 111 10.80 2.86 -0.91
C HIS A 111 9.91 4.09 -0.68
N TYR A 112 9.02 4.42 -1.63
CA TYR A 112 8.07 5.53 -1.52
C TYR A 112 6.70 5.08 -0.96
N PHE A 113 6.67 4.01 -0.17
CA PHE A 113 5.39 3.44 0.28
C PHE A 113 4.71 4.40 1.25
N GLU A 114 5.42 4.93 2.25
CA GLU A 114 4.87 5.93 3.17
C GLU A 114 4.32 7.16 2.45
N GLU A 115 5.10 7.76 1.55
CA GLU A 115 4.68 8.95 0.81
C GLU A 115 3.44 8.67 -0.02
N SER A 116 3.34 7.48 -0.62
CA SER A 116 2.17 7.08 -1.39
C SER A 116 0.91 6.96 -0.53
N ILE A 117 1.02 6.43 0.69
CA ILE A 117 -0.09 6.29 1.63
C ILE A 117 -0.53 7.67 2.10
N ARG A 118 0.40 8.53 2.50
CA ARG A 118 0.11 9.93 2.87
C ARG A 118 -0.64 10.67 1.76
N ILE A 119 -0.17 10.55 0.52
CA ILE A 119 -0.82 11.16 -0.66
C ILE A 119 -2.21 10.57 -0.89
N LEU A 120 -2.36 9.24 -0.90
CA LEU A 120 -3.63 8.57 -1.18
C LEU A 120 -4.71 8.94 -0.16
N TYR A 121 -4.36 8.91 1.11
CA TYR A 121 -5.30 9.21 2.19
C TYR A 121 -5.57 10.72 2.30
N GLY A 122 -4.59 11.57 2.05
CA GLY A 122 -4.83 13.01 1.94
C GLY A 122 -5.74 13.39 0.76
N LEU A 123 -5.59 12.72 -0.40
CA LEU A 123 -6.55 12.84 -1.51
C LEU A 123 -7.95 12.36 -1.10
N MET A 124 -8.03 11.28 -0.31
CA MET A 124 -9.29 10.75 0.18
C MET A 124 -10.00 11.72 1.12
N GLU A 125 -9.28 12.37 2.03
CA GLU A 125 -9.79 13.41 2.94
C GLU A 125 -10.33 14.61 2.16
N ASP A 126 -9.59 15.04 1.13
CA ASP A 126 -9.99 16.13 0.24
C ASP A 126 -11.15 15.76 -0.72
N GLY A 127 -11.69 14.54 -0.66
CA GLY A 127 -12.78 14.09 -1.53
C GLY A 127 -12.35 13.86 -2.98
N GLN A 128 -11.06 13.68 -3.23
CA GLN A 128 -10.46 13.46 -4.56
C GLN A 128 -10.31 11.97 -4.91
N THR A 129 -11.01 11.08 -4.20
CA THR A 129 -11.10 9.65 -4.52
C THR A 129 -12.54 9.22 -4.76
N ASP A 130 -12.71 8.08 -5.43
CA ASP A 130 -13.99 7.40 -5.51
C ASP A 130 -14.30 6.62 -4.19
N LYS A 131 -15.43 5.92 -4.15
CA LYS A 131 -15.86 5.10 -3.00
C LYS A 131 -15.04 3.84 -2.78
N LYS A 132 -14.15 3.49 -3.72
CA LYS A 132 -13.19 2.40 -3.59
C LYS A 132 -11.84 2.89 -3.06
N GLY A 133 -11.73 4.21 -2.83
CA GLY A 133 -10.48 4.85 -2.40
C GLY A 133 -9.52 5.14 -3.54
N LEU A 134 -9.92 4.99 -4.81
CA LEU A 134 -9.04 5.28 -5.95
C LEU A 134 -9.04 6.78 -6.28
N PRO A 135 -7.88 7.42 -6.55
CA PRO A 135 -7.83 8.79 -7.00
C PRO A 135 -8.67 9.05 -8.27
N ASN A 136 -9.46 10.13 -8.25
CA ASN A 136 -10.31 10.55 -9.37
C ASN A 136 -9.47 11.05 -10.57
N ASP A 137 -8.33 11.69 -10.30
CA ASP A 137 -7.38 12.11 -11.32
C ASP A 137 -6.47 10.93 -11.72
N ARG A 138 -6.36 10.70 -13.04
CA ARG A 138 -5.62 9.54 -13.59
C ARG A 138 -4.10 9.68 -13.42
N ILE A 139 -3.57 10.90 -13.37
CA ILE A 139 -2.14 11.15 -13.08
C ILE A 139 -1.87 10.86 -11.60
N HIS A 140 -2.73 11.33 -10.68
CA HIS A 140 -2.60 11.01 -9.25
C HIS A 140 -2.64 9.50 -9.03
N LEU A 141 -3.61 8.80 -9.64
CA LEU A 141 -3.70 7.34 -9.60
C LEU A 141 -2.40 6.69 -10.07
N ALA A 142 -1.87 7.13 -11.22
CA ALA A 142 -0.65 6.56 -11.78
C ALA A 142 0.60 6.81 -10.93
N LEU A 143 0.70 7.99 -10.31
CA LEU A 143 1.80 8.33 -9.40
C LEU A 143 1.74 7.50 -8.12
N VAL A 144 0.57 7.38 -7.47
CA VAL A 144 0.40 6.56 -6.26
C VAL A 144 0.80 5.11 -6.54
N TYR A 145 0.32 4.53 -7.64
CA TYR A 145 0.66 3.15 -8.01
C TYR A 145 2.16 2.97 -8.29
N GLU A 146 2.82 3.96 -8.87
CA GLU A 146 4.26 3.91 -9.13
C GLU A 146 5.12 4.04 -7.86
N MET A 147 4.65 4.83 -6.89
CA MET A 147 5.30 4.98 -5.59
C MET A 147 5.15 3.72 -4.73
N GLN A 148 3.97 3.08 -4.76
CA GLN A 148 3.71 1.77 -4.12
C GLN A 148 4.35 0.59 -4.85
N ASP A 149 4.93 0.82 -6.03
CA ASP A 149 5.46 -0.23 -6.90
C ASP A 149 4.44 -1.34 -7.21
N THR A 150 3.16 -0.98 -7.33
CA THR A 150 2.05 -1.93 -7.46
C THR A 150 1.87 -2.39 -8.90
N GLN A 151 2.33 -3.60 -9.22
CA GLN A 151 2.06 -4.26 -10.50
C GLN A 151 0.80 -5.13 -10.41
N VAL A 152 -0.34 -4.59 -10.86
CA VAL A 152 -1.58 -5.38 -10.96
C VAL A 152 -1.40 -6.45 -12.05
N VAL A 153 -1.57 -7.71 -11.65
CA VAL A 153 -1.24 -8.88 -12.48
C VAL A 153 -2.08 -8.93 -13.75
N GLU A 154 -3.39 -8.68 -13.62
CA GLU A 154 -4.36 -8.79 -14.71
C GLU A 154 -4.40 -7.55 -15.63
N LEU A 155 -3.56 -6.54 -15.39
CA LEU A 155 -3.61 -5.30 -16.16
C LEU A 155 -3.01 -5.49 -17.57
N PRO A 156 -3.75 -5.20 -18.66
CA PRO A 156 -3.25 -5.35 -20.02
C PRO A 156 -2.00 -4.50 -20.29
N LEU A 157 -1.06 -5.00 -21.10
CA LEU A 157 0.21 -4.33 -21.39
C LEU A 157 0.02 -2.89 -21.92
N ILE A 158 -0.96 -2.69 -22.81
CA ILE A 158 -1.28 -1.36 -23.34
C ILE A 158 -1.63 -0.37 -22.22
N LEU A 159 -2.34 -0.84 -21.20
CA LEU A 159 -2.73 -0.02 -20.05
C LEU A 159 -1.54 0.22 -19.13
N LYS A 160 -0.67 -0.77 -18.90
CA LYS A 160 0.61 -0.59 -18.18
C LYS A 160 1.48 0.50 -18.84
N LEU A 161 1.62 0.46 -20.17
CA LEU A 161 2.38 1.47 -20.91
C LEU A 161 1.74 2.86 -20.81
N PHE A 162 0.42 2.94 -20.88
CA PHE A 162 -0.31 4.18 -20.69
C PHE A 162 -0.10 4.77 -19.28
N MET A 163 -0.15 3.93 -18.23
CA MET A 163 0.13 4.35 -16.85
C MET A 163 1.56 4.90 -16.71
N ARG A 164 2.56 4.21 -17.29
CA ARG A 164 3.95 4.70 -17.32
C ARG A 164 4.09 6.04 -18.02
N TRP A 165 3.32 6.28 -19.08
CA TRP A 165 3.28 7.58 -19.75
C TRP A 165 2.66 8.67 -18.87
N LEU A 166 1.57 8.37 -18.15
CA LEU A 166 0.96 9.30 -17.20
C LEU A 166 1.93 9.69 -16.08
N VAL A 167 2.68 8.73 -15.51
CA VAL A 167 3.72 9.00 -14.51
C VAL A 167 4.76 9.97 -15.06
N LYS A 168 5.32 9.69 -16.25
CA LYS A 168 6.32 10.57 -16.89
C LYS A 168 5.77 11.98 -17.12
N LYS A 169 4.51 12.08 -17.56
CA LYS A 169 3.82 13.36 -17.77
C LYS A 169 3.59 14.10 -16.45
N GLY A 170 3.20 13.40 -15.39
CA GLY A 170 3.00 13.94 -14.05
C GLY A 170 4.28 14.54 -13.48
N LYS A 171 5.36 13.75 -13.50
CA LYS A 171 6.70 14.18 -13.07
C LYS A 171 7.24 15.37 -13.87
N LYS A 172 7.09 15.35 -15.21
CA LYS A 172 7.48 16.50 -16.07
C LYS A 172 6.73 17.79 -15.73
N LYS A 173 5.49 17.67 -15.23
CA LYS A 173 4.67 18.81 -14.81
C LYS A 173 4.84 19.19 -13.33
N GLY A 174 5.67 18.46 -12.58
CA GLY A 174 5.88 18.65 -11.14
C GLY A 174 4.67 18.27 -10.27
N ILE A 175 3.74 17.47 -10.78
CA ILE A 175 2.53 17.07 -10.04
C ILE A 175 2.90 16.17 -8.86
N ASP A 176 3.89 15.31 -9.03
CA ASP A 176 4.44 14.48 -7.95
C ASP A 176 4.96 15.34 -6.79
N GLN A 177 5.74 16.38 -7.09
CA GLN A 177 6.28 17.29 -6.08
C GLN A 177 5.16 18.08 -5.39
N GLN A 178 4.15 18.54 -6.13
CA GLN A 178 2.98 19.21 -5.55
C GLN A 178 2.21 18.31 -4.57
N LEU A 179 2.06 17.02 -4.90
CA LEU A 179 1.42 16.05 -4.00
C LEU A 179 2.26 15.80 -2.75
N ILE A 180 3.58 15.66 -2.91
CA ILE A 180 4.53 15.49 -1.79
C ILE A 180 4.48 16.71 -0.86
N GLU A 181 4.63 17.92 -1.38
CA GLU A 181 4.58 19.17 -0.60
C GLU A 181 3.26 19.36 0.15
N LYS A 182 2.16 18.86 -0.44
CA LYS A 182 0.83 18.98 0.13
C LYS A 182 0.58 17.95 1.23
N TYR A 183 0.93 16.68 1.02
CA TYR A 183 0.48 15.57 1.88
C TYR A 183 1.59 14.86 2.67
N VAL A 184 2.85 14.95 2.24
CA VAL A 184 4.00 14.27 2.86
C VAL A 184 4.74 15.24 3.78
N ARG A 185 3.99 15.85 4.70
CA ARG A 185 4.55 16.60 5.82
C ARG A 185 4.76 15.66 7.00
#